data_AF-A0A7G8DPD0-F1
#
_entry.id   AF-A0A7G8DPD0-F1
#
_cell.length_a   1.000
_cell.length_b   1.000
_cell.length_c   1.000
_cell.angle_alpha   90.00
_cell.angle_beta   90.00
_cell.angle_gamma   90.00
#
_symmetry.space_group_name_H-M   'P 1'
#
loop_
_entity.id
_entity.type
_entity.pdbx_description
1 polymer ?
#
loop_
_entity_poly.entity_id
_entity_poly.type
_entity_poly.pdbx_seq_one_letter_code
_entity_poly.pdbx_strand_id
1 'polypeptide(L)' 'MALTFKKQSRHGDRTGLKTTHPELLDENGFITKEELLVVHFGGIDGNALSVNS' A
#
# COMPACT_ATOMS: atom_id res chain seq x y z
N MET A 1 4.85 30.19 15.07
CA MET A 1 4.52 29.66 13.73
C MET A 1 3.46 28.59 13.89
N ALA A 2 2.23 28.85 13.46
CA ALA A 2 1.14 27.87 13.51
C ALA A 2 0.89 27.35 12.09
N LEU A 3 1.04 26.04 11.88
CA LEU A 3 0.72 25.38 10.62
C LEU A 3 -0.77 25.01 10.65
N THR A 4 -1.57 25.72 9.86
CA THR A 4 -2.98 25.39 9.66
C THR A 4 -3.08 24.22 8.68
N PHE A 5 -3.69 23.11 9.08
CA PHE A 5 -3.91 21.97 8.19
C PHE A 5 -5.28 22.07 7.53
N LYS A 6 -5.23 22.21 6.21
CA LYS A 6 -6.34 22.32 5.26
C LYS A 6 -7.30 21.14 5.37
N LYS A 7 -8.57 21.42 5.67
CA LYS A 7 -9.69 20.47 5.63
C LYS A 7 -9.89 19.98 4.18
N GLN A 8 -9.50 18.73 3.89
CA GLN A 8 -9.83 18.05 2.63
C GLN A 8 -11.18 17.34 2.77
N SER A 9 -11.99 17.43 1.70
CA SER A 9 -13.40 17.07 1.64
C SER A 9 -13.68 15.60 1.96
N ARG A 10 -14.69 15.39 2.81
CA ARG A 10 -15.20 14.08 3.25
C ARG A 10 -15.88 13.34 2.08
N HIS A 11 -15.09 12.58 1.33
CA HIS A 11 -15.45 11.19 1.05
C HIS A 11 -14.36 10.29 1.63
N GLY A 12 -13.96 10.62 2.86
CA GLY A 12 -12.80 10.06 3.55
C GLY A 12 -13.19 8.83 4.34
N ASP A 13 -12.27 7.86 4.36
CA ASP A 13 -12.21 6.70 5.25
C ASP A 13 -13.40 6.56 6.20
N ARG A 14 -14.29 5.61 5.91
CA ARG A 14 -15.51 5.34 6.70
C ARG A 14 -15.20 4.89 8.12
N THR A 15 -13.99 4.38 8.37
CA THR A 15 -13.60 3.79 9.66
C THR A 15 -12.70 4.71 10.47
N GLY A 16 -11.87 5.52 9.82
CA GLY A 16 -10.81 6.29 10.48
C GLY A 16 -9.68 5.41 11.02
N LEU A 17 -9.70 4.10 10.73
CA LEU A 17 -8.77 3.13 11.31
C LEU A 17 -7.57 2.98 10.39
N LYS A 18 -6.39 3.28 10.94
CA LYS A 18 -5.14 2.92 10.29
C LYS A 18 -4.99 1.41 10.32
N THR A 19 -4.90 0.81 9.14
CA THR A 19 -4.58 -0.61 8.99
C THR A 19 -3.14 -0.74 8.52
N THR A 20 -2.49 -1.80 8.97
CA THR A 20 -1.16 -2.20 8.50
C THR A 20 -1.30 -3.55 7.84
N HIS A 21 -0.68 -3.69 6.67
CA HIS A 21 -0.59 -4.97 5.98
C HIS A 21 0.17 -6.00 6.84
N PRO A 22 -0.32 -7.25 6.97
CA PRO A 22 0.29 -8.24 7.87
C PRO A 22 1.71 -8.63 7.47
N GLU A 23 2.05 -8.59 6.18
CA GLU A 23 3.41 -8.85 5.68
C GLU A 23 4.45 -7.81 6.11
N LEU A 24 4.00 -6.66 6.65
CA LEU A 24 4.87 -5.63 7.20
C LEU A 24 5.17 -5.84 8.69
N LEU A 25 4.59 -6.87 9.30
CA LEU A 25 4.73 -7.15 10.72
C LEU A 25 5.69 -8.31 10.96
N ASP A 26 6.49 -8.21 12.01
CA ASP A 26 7.31 -9.32 12.53
C ASP A 26 6.47 -10.30 13.36
N GLU A 27 7.09 -11.37 13.85
CA GLU A 27 6.47 -12.40 14.69
C GLU A 27 5.81 -11.84 15.96
N ASN A 28 6.23 -10.65 16.41
CA ASN A 28 5.75 -9.99 17.61
C ASN A 28 4.68 -8.93 17.29
N GLY A 29 4.34 -8.73 16.02
CA GLY A 29 3.34 -7.77 15.57
C GLY A 29 3.86 -6.33 15.45
N PHE A 30 5.17 -6.11 15.45
CA PHE A 30 5.78 -4.80 15.21
C PHE A 30 6.17 -4.63 13.75
N ILE A 31 6.41 -3.39 13.31
CA ILE A 31 6.91 -3.15 11.95
C ILE A 31 8.25 -3.88 11.78
N THR A 32 8.30 -4.76 10.78
CA THR A 32 9.49 -5.52 10.46
C THR A 32 10.63 -4.59 10.06
N LYS A 33 11.85 -4.96 10.49
CA LYS A 33 13.10 -4.29 10.07
C LYS A 33 13.84 -5.08 8.98
N GLU A 34 13.27 -6.20 8.57
CA GLU A 34 13.81 -7.04 7.51
C GLU A 34 13.63 -6.37 6.15
N GLU A 35 14.49 -6.70 5.20
CA GLU A 35 14.33 -6.22 3.83
C GLU A 35 13.14 -6.92 3.17
N LEU A 36 12.19 -6.13 2.67
CA LEU A 36 11.03 -6.63 1.97
C LEU A 36 11.43 -7.06 0.55
N LEU A 37 11.18 -8.32 0.22
CA LEU A 37 11.39 -8.84 -1.11
C LEU A 37 10.24 -8.43 -2.04
N VAL A 38 10.58 -7.94 -3.23
CA VAL A 38 9.60 -7.59 -4.27
C VAL A 38 9.83 -8.50 -5.47
N VAL A 39 8.77 -9.16 -5.92
CA VAL A 39 8.80 -9.95 -7.16
C VAL A 39 8.48 -9.02 -8.33
N HIS A 40 9.44 -8.86 -9.22
CA HIS A 40 9.22 -8.20 -10.51
C HIS A 40 8.87 -9.26 -11.55
N PHE A 41 7.67 -9.19 -12.11
CA PHE A 41 7.32 -9.98 -13.29
C PHE A 41 7.91 -9.27 -14.53
N GLY A 42 9.01 -9.81 -15.05
CA GLY A 42 9.57 -9.36 -16.32
C GLY A 42 8.69 -9.83 -17.49
N GLY A 43 8.31 -8.91 -18.38
CA GLY A 43 7.49 -9.21 -19.55
C GLY A 43 6.15 -8.47 -19.59
N ILE A 44 6.18 -7.13 -19.54
CA ILE A 44 5.18 -6.30 -20.22
C ILE A 44 5.94 -5.46 -21.24
N ASP A 45 6.77 -6.11 -22.05
CA ASP A 45 7.10 -5.63 -23.38
C ASP A 45 5.81 -5.63 -24.23
N GLY A 46 4.93 -4.68 -23.95
CA GLY A 46 3.91 -4.15 -24.86
C GLY A 46 2.73 -5.04 -25.27
N ASN A 47 2.64 -6.31 -24.88
CA ASN A 47 1.46 -7.13 -25.22
C ASN A 47 1.24 -8.33 -24.27
N ALA A 48 0.75 -8.08 -23.05
CA ALA A 48 0.42 -9.14 -22.09
C ALA A 48 -1.03 -9.08 -21.58
N LEU A 49 -1.98 -8.61 -22.39
CA LEU A 49 -3.42 -8.73 -22.10
C LEU A 49 -4.26 -9.04 -23.36
N SER A 50 -3.80 -9.93 -24.25
CA SER A 50 -4.74 -10.66 -25.11
C SER A 50 -5.26 -11.89 -24.35
N VAL A 51 -6.17 -11.64 -23.41
CA VAL A 51 -7.08 -12.68 -22.95
C VAL A 51 -8.05 -12.92 -24.10
N ASN A 52 -7.80 -13.97 -24.89
CA ASN A 52 -8.80 -14.47 -25.81
C ASN A 52 -10.00 -14.97 -24.97
N SER A 53 -11.15 -14.36 -25.16
CA SER A 53 -12.46 -14.92 -24.80
C SER A 53 -13.39 -14.78 -25.99
#